data_AF-A0AAU2UZQ5-F1
#
_entry.id   AF-A0AAU2UZQ5-F1
#
_cell.length_a   1.000
_cell.length_b   1.000
_cell.length_c   1.000
_cell.angle_alpha   90.00
_cell.angle_beta   90.00
_cell.angle_gamma   90.00
#
_symmetry.space_group_name_H-M   'P 1'
#
loop_
_entity.id
_entity.type
_entity.pdbx_description
1 polymer ?
#
loop_
_entity_poly.entity_id
_entity_poly.type
_entity_poly.pdbx_seq_one_letter_code
_entity_poly.pdbx_strand_id
1 'polypeptide(L)'
;MRHIHNILSGALGAAVPELIPASPAATANPPTRREIRAQERDFPTLDDDGTARFLSSVWEPCGNRACDGGLTHHCLRDAPLWTVYAATGVRRSEALGMKWSLINWAEGSIELGWVVVEEGNTYRLRKLTKDGDANVVIYVDQSVMNVLK
;
A
#
# COMPACT_ATOMS: atom_id res chain seq x y z
N MET A 1 -5.21 20.00 -4.82
CA MET A 1 -5.39 21.20 -5.69
C MET A 1 -4.63 21.11 -7.01
N ARG A 2 -3.29 21.05 -7.04
CA ARG A 2 -2.55 20.99 -8.33
C ARG A 2 -2.83 19.75 -9.18
N HIS A 3 -3.03 18.59 -8.57
CA HIS A 3 -3.42 17.38 -9.29
C HIS A 3 -4.75 17.56 -10.05
N ILE A 4 -5.76 18.14 -9.38
CA ILE A 4 -7.06 18.47 -10.00
C ILE A 4 -6.88 19.48 -11.13
N HIS A 5 -6.06 20.52 -10.92
CA HIS A 5 -5.75 21.48 -11.97
C HIS A 5 -5.09 20.81 -13.18
N ASN A 6 -4.15 19.88 -12.99
CA ASN A 6 -3.52 19.15 -14.09
C ASN A 6 -4.53 18.29 -14.87
N ILE A 7 -5.45 17.60 -14.16
CA ILE A 7 -6.52 16.82 -14.80
C ILE A 7 -7.42 17.73 -15.64
N LEU A 8 -7.91 18.82 -15.05
CA LEU A 8 -8.78 19.78 -15.74
C LEU A 8 -8.06 20.45 -16.91
N SER A 9 -6.80 20.84 -16.73
CA SER A 9 -5.99 21.43 -17.79
C SER A 9 -5.75 20.46 -18.94
N GLY A 10 -5.53 19.18 -18.65
CA GLY A 10 -5.39 18.13 -19.67
C GLY A 10 -6.68 17.91 -20.44
N ALA A 11 -7.81 17.77 -19.73
CA ALA A 11 -9.12 17.58 -20.35
C ALA A 11 -9.55 18.78 -21.20
N LEU A 12 -9.41 20.00 -20.67
CA LEU A 12 -9.74 21.23 -21.39
C LEU A 12 -8.75 21.50 -22.53
N GLY A 13 -7.49 21.10 -22.38
CA GLY A 13 -6.50 21.18 -23.45
C GLY A 13 -6.85 20.26 -24.62
N ALA A 14 -7.29 19.04 -24.35
CA ALA A 14 -7.73 18.09 -25.38
C ALA A 14 -9.00 18.54 -26.11
N ALA A 15 -9.82 19.39 -25.50
CA ALA A 15 -11.03 19.95 -26.09
C ALA A 15 -10.76 21.17 -27.01
N VAL A 16 -9.54 21.70 -27.04
CA VAL A 16 -9.15 22.84 -27.89
C VAL A 16 -8.49 22.33 -29.17
N PRO A 17 -8.82 22.89 -30.35
CA PRO A 17 -9.84 23.91 -30.60
C PRO A 17 -11.24 23.34 -30.91
N GLU A 18 -11.39 22.01 -30.91
CA GLU A 18 -12.55 21.33 -31.51
C GLU A 18 -13.89 21.64 -30.83
N LEU A 19 -13.90 21.74 -29.50
CA LEU A 19 -15.13 21.95 -28.70
C LEU A 19 -15.15 23.31 -28.02
N ILE A 20 -13.99 23.88 -27.72
CA ILE A 20 -13.84 25.20 -27.11
C ILE A 20 -12.69 25.97 -27.78
N PRO A 21 -12.81 27.30 -27.92
CA PRO A 21 -11.81 28.09 -28.62
C PRO A 21 -10.49 28.24 -27.85
N ALA A 22 -10.52 28.15 -26.52
CA ALA A 22 -9.34 28.22 -25.67
C ALA A 22 -9.61 27.56 -24.31
N SER A 23 -8.56 27.04 -23.66
CA SER A 23 -8.67 26.38 -22.36
C SER A 23 -8.67 27.42 -21.22
N PRO A 24 -9.72 27.49 -20.39
CA PRO A 24 -9.75 28.38 -19.22
C PRO A 24 -8.66 28.08 -18.20
N ALA A 25 -8.14 26.84 -18.17
CA ALA A 25 -7.07 26.44 -17.27
C ALA A 25 -5.71 27.10 -17.63
N ALA A 26 -5.54 27.62 -18.84
CA ALA A 26 -4.30 28.24 -19.29
C ALA A 26 -3.93 29.52 -18.52
N THR A 27 -4.91 30.21 -17.94
CA THR A 27 -4.72 31.45 -17.16
C THR A 27 -4.91 31.25 -15.66
N ALA A 28 -5.22 30.02 -15.24
CA ALA A 28 -5.34 29.71 -13.82
C ALA A 28 -3.96 29.63 -13.17
N ASN A 29 -3.89 30.08 -11.91
CA ASN A 29 -2.67 30.07 -11.10
C ASN A 29 -2.75 28.93 -10.08
N PRO A 30 -2.42 27.67 -10.46
CA PRO A 30 -2.40 26.59 -9.49
C PRO A 30 -1.28 26.80 -8.46
N PRO A 31 -1.42 26.23 -7.25
CA PRO A 31 -0.37 26.26 -6.24
C PRO A 31 0.96 25.75 -6.82
N THR A 32 2.03 26.48 -6.53
CA THR A 32 3.40 26.12 -6.90
C THR A 32 3.84 24.85 -6.17
N ARG A 33 4.88 24.17 -6.66
CA ARG A 33 5.43 22.98 -5.99
C ARG A 33 5.90 23.30 -4.57
N ARG A 34 6.39 24.53 -4.35
CA ARG A 34 6.84 25.01 -3.05
C ARG A 34 5.68 25.17 -2.07
N GLU A 35 4.59 25.80 -2.50
CA GLU A 35 3.39 25.97 -1.65
C GLU A 35 2.76 24.62 -1.30
N ILE A 36 2.78 23.66 -2.23
CA ILE A 36 2.31 22.30 -1.98
C ILE A 36 3.19 21.61 -0.93
N ARG A 37 4.52 21.61 -1.12
CA ARG A 37 5.45 21.02 -0.14
C ARG A 37 5.35 21.66 1.23
N ALA A 38 5.10 22.97 1.30
CA ALA A 38 4.90 23.66 2.57
C ALA A 38 3.61 23.24 3.29
N GLN A 39 2.65 22.64 2.58
CA GLN A 39 1.40 22.10 3.12
C GLN A 39 1.44 20.58 3.30
N GLU A 40 2.47 19.89 2.77
CA GLU A 40 2.62 18.46 2.94
C GLU A 40 2.82 18.17 4.43
N ARG A 41 1.98 17.27 4.97
CA ARG A 41 2.20 16.77 6.32
C ARG A 41 3.52 16.02 6.33
N ASP A 42 4.27 16.24 7.41
CA ASP A 42 5.40 15.38 7.70
C ASP A 42 4.89 13.97 8.04
N PHE A 43 5.48 12.97 7.38
CA PHE A 43 5.20 11.56 7.60
C PHE A 43 6.49 10.92 8.10
N PRO A 44 6.78 11.01 9.41
CA PRO A 44 8.01 10.46 9.95
C PRO A 44 8.05 8.97 9.70
N THR A 45 9.17 8.50 9.16
CA THR A 45 9.47 7.09 8.98
C THR A 45 10.00 6.51 10.27
N LEU A 46 9.64 5.27 10.60
CA LEU A 46 10.27 4.56 11.71
C LEU A 46 11.75 4.31 11.36
N ASP A 47 12.62 4.60 12.32
CA ASP A 47 14.01 4.13 12.32
C ASP A 47 14.08 2.67 12.79
N ASP A 48 15.29 2.11 12.87
CA ASP A 48 15.49 0.71 13.27
C ASP A 48 14.95 0.43 14.68
N ASP A 49 15.20 1.34 15.63
CA ASP A 49 14.72 1.22 17.01
C ASP A 49 13.19 1.36 17.11
N GLY A 50 12.59 2.25 16.32
CA GLY A 50 11.15 2.41 16.19
C GLY A 50 10.50 1.18 15.58
N THR A 51 11.12 0.63 14.54
CA THR A 51 10.65 -0.59 13.86
C THR A 51 10.74 -1.80 14.79
N ALA A 52 11.86 -1.98 15.49
CA ALA A 52 12.04 -3.06 16.46
C ALA A 52 11.01 -2.99 17.59
N ARG A 53 10.77 -1.79 18.16
CA ARG A 53 9.73 -1.59 19.18
C ARG A 53 8.33 -1.87 18.67
N PHE A 54 7.99 -1.37 17.48
CA PHE A 54 6.71 -1.63 16.84
C PHE A 54 6.49 -3.13 16.65
N LEU A 55 7.46 -3.82 16.04
CA LEU A 55 7.38 -5.26 15.81
C LEU A 55 7.28 -6.05 17.12
N SER A 56 8.04 -5.70 18.16
CA SER A 56 7.87 -6.34 19.48
C SER A 56 6.44 -6.17 20.00
N SER A 57 5.87 -4.97 19.90
CA SER A 57 4.55 -4.67 20.44
C SER A 57 3.40 -5.38 19.73
N VAL A 58 3.48 -5.62 18.40
CA VAL A 58 2.41 -6.33 17.68
C VAL A 58 2.36 -7.82 18.01
N TRP A 59 3.43 -8.36 18.57
CA TRP A 59 3.52 -9.74 19.04
C TRP A 59 3.22 -9.89 20.54
N GLU A 60 2.94 -8.80 21.26
CA GLU A 60 2.57 -8.84 22.67
C GLU A 60 1.05 -9.11 22.85
N PRO A 61 0.66 -10.13 23.62
CA PRO A 61 -0.74 -10.32 23.99
C PRO A 61 -1.27 -9.13 24.79
N CYS A 62 -2.48 -8.67 24.48
CA CYS A 62 -3.17 -7.56 25.15
C CYS A 62 -3.48 -7.80 26.64
N GLY A 63 -3.20 -8.98 27.20
CA GLY A 63 -3.41 -9.32 28.60
C GLY A 63 -4.88 -9.43 29.06
N ASN A 64 -5.85 -8.97 28.28
CA ASN A 64 -7.26 -9.09 28.65
C ASN A 64 -7.81 -10.47 28.31
N ARG A 65 -8.68 -10.97 29.20
CA ARG A 65 -9.43 -12.21 28.99
C ARG A 65 -10.37 -12.16 27.78
N ALA A 66 -10.83 -10.96 27.43
CA ALA A 66 -11.64 -10.66 26.24
C ALA A 66 -11.23 -9.28 25.70
N CYS A 67 -10.45 -9.23 24.62
CA CYS A 67 -9.90 -7.98 24.06
C CYS A 67 -10.86 -7.28 23.05
N ASP A 68 -12.04 -7.83 22.79
CA ASP A 68 -12.98 -7.35 21.75
C ASP A 68 -14.47 -7.38 22.17
N GLY A 69 -14.78 -7.32 23.47
CA GLY A 69 -16.17 -7.34 23.92
C GLY A 69 -16.89 -8.68 23.73
N GLY A 70 -16.16 -9.77 23.44
CA GLY A 70 -16.65 -11.14 23.56
C GLY A 70 -17.05 -11.83 22.24
N LEU A 71 -16.39 -11.55 21.12
CA LEU A 71 -16.72 -12.20 19.85
C LEU A 71 -15.64 -13.16 19.31
N THR A 72 -14.34 -12.85 19.28
CA THR A 72 -13.28 -13.77 18.80
C THR A 72 -11.88 -13.20 19.06
N HIS A 73 -11.06 -13.87 19.88
CA HIS A 73 -9.73 -13.38 20.29
C HIS A 73 -8.72 -13.27 19.10
N HIS A 74 -8.39 -12.03 18.68
CA HIS A 74 -7.59 -11.74 17.47
C HIS A 74 -6.35 -10.85 17.69
N CYS A 75 -5.90 -10.63 18.92
CA CYS A 75 -4.83 -9.65 19.21
C CYS A 75 -3.50 -9.93 18.47
N LEU A 76 -3.21 -11.19 18.15
CA LEU A 76 -2.02 -11.58 17.37
C LEU A 76 -2.33 -12.01 15.94
N ARG A 77 -3.61 -12.00 15.52
CA ARG A 77 -4.04 -12.51 14.20
C ARG A 77 -3.29 -11.81 13.08
N ASP A 78 -3.14 -10.50 13.21
CA ASP A 78 -2.57 -9.65 12.16
C ASP A 78 -1.06 -9.41 12.36
N ALA A 79 -0.44 -9.98 13.41
CA ALA A 79 0.99 -9.81 13.69
C ALA A 79 1.90 -10.34 12.55
N PRO A 80 1.61 -11.50 11.91
CA PRO A 80 2.34 -11.93 10.72
C PRO A 80 2.27 -10.94 9.57
N LEU A 81 1.09 -10.35 9.32
CA LEU A 81 0.88 -9.36 8.27
C LEU A 81 1.75 -8.12 8.51
N TRP A 82 1.74 -7.57 9.74
CA TRP A 82 2.55 -6.41 10.09
C TRP A 82 4.05 -6.69 9.96
N THR A 83 4.49 -7.88 10.35
CA THR A 83 5.90 -8.28 10.27
C THR A 83 6.37 -8.37 8.82
N VAL A 84 5.60 -9.04 7.96
CA VAL A 84 5.91 -9.15 6.53
C VAL A 84 5.87 -7.77 5.87
N TYR A 85 4.89 -6.94 6.21
CA TYR A 85 4.76 -5.60 5.64
C TYR A 85 5.96 -4.72 5.97
N ALA A 86 6.42 -4.74 7.23
CA ALA A 86 7.61 -4.01 7.66
C ALA A 86 8.89 -4.53 7.00
N ALA A 87 9.04 -5.86 6.87
CA ALA A 87 10.24 -6.48 6.32
C ALA A 87 10.37 -6.38 4.80
N THR A 88 9.25 -6.29 4.06
CA THR A 88 9.25 -6.36 2.59
C THR A 88 9.00 -5.03 1.91
N GLY A 89 8.40 -4.05 2.60
CA GLY A 89 8.12 -2.72 2.02
C GLY A 89 7.12 -2.73 0.85
N VAL A 90 6.38 -3.83 0.67
CA VAL A 90 5.37 -3.95 -0.39
C VAL A 90 4.25 -2.93 -0.21
N ARG A 91 3.46 -2.69 -1.26
CA ARG A 91 2.24 -1.89 -1.13
C ARG A 91 1.21 -2.64 -0.30
N ARG A 92 0.38 -1.92 0.46
CA ARG A 92 -0.70 -2.50 1.28
C ARG A 92 -1.58 -3.48 0.49
N SER A 93 -1.95 -3.14 -0.74
CA SER A 93 -2.77 -3.99 -1.60
C SER A 93 -2.07 -5.29 -2.00
N GLU A 94 -0.74 -5.28 -2.13
CA GLU A 94 0.09 -6.45 -2.45
C GLU A 94 0.21 -7.37 -1.23
N ALA A 95 0.48 -6.81 -0.05
CA ALA A 95 0.53 -7.58 1.21
C ALA A 95 -0.78 -8.34 1.47
N LEU A 96 -1.92 -7.67 1.31
CA LEU A 96 -3.23 -8.29 1.46
C LEU A 96 -3.57 -9.28 0.34
N GLY A 97 -2.87 -9.20 -0.80
CA GLY A 97 -3.03 -10.09 -1.94
C GLY A 97 -2.12 -11.31 -1.90
N MET A 98 -1.19 -11.40 -0.96
CA MET A 98 -0.23 -12.52 -0.87
C MET A 98 -0.95 -13.86 -0.72
N LYS A 99 -0.40 -14.88 -1.38
CA LYS A 99 -0.94 -16.25 -1.35
C LYS A 99 0.14 -17.23 -0.92
N TRP A 100 -0.26 -18.21 -0.10
CA TRP A 100 0.64 -19.27 0.36
C TRP A 100 1.20 -20.09 -0.80
N SER A 101 0.41 -20.27 -1.87
CA SER A 101 0.83 -20.97 -3.08
C SER A 101 1.91 -20.23 -3.89
N LEU A 102 2.24 -18.99 -3.52
CA LEU A 102 3.24 -18.15 -4.18
C LEU A 102 4.47 -17.91 -3.29
N ILE A 103 4.57 -18.62 -2.17
CA ILE A 103 5.74 -18.61 -1.31
C ILE A 103 6.64 -19.77 -1.72
N ASN A 104 7.88 -19.45 -2.11
CA ASN A 104 8.93 -20.44 -2.32
C ASN A 104 9.70 -20.65 -1.00
N TRP A 105 9.26 -21.65 -0.24
CA TRP A 105 9.82 -21.97 1.07
C TRP A 105 11.28 -22.42 1.05
N ALA A 106 11.72 -23.04 -0.04
CA ALA A 106 13.09 -23.55 -0.16
C ALA A 106 14.08 -22.43 -0.55
N GLU A 107 13.65 -21.53 -1.43
CA GLU A 107 14.46 -20.41 -1.89
C GLU A 107 14.43 -19.22 -0.93
N GLY A 108 13.41 -19.11 -0.07
CA GLY A 108 13.23 -17.93 0.76
C GLY A 108 12.70 -16.75 -0.05
N SER A 109 11.74 -16.98 -0.94
CA SER A 109 11.15 -15.92 -1.75
C SER A 109 9.61 -15.93 -1.80
N ILE A 110 9.02 -14.78 -2.11
CA ILE A 110 7.57 -14.57 -2.24
C ILE A 110 7.30 -13.93 -3.60
N GLU A 111 6.45 -14.56 -4.42
CA GLU A 111 5.99 -13.98 -5.68
C GLU A 111 4.76 -13.09 -5.48
N LEU A 112 4.84 -11.85 -5.97
CA LEU A 112 3.72 -10.90 -6.00
C LEU A 112 2.90 -11.06 -7.27
N GLY A 113 1.92 -11.97 -7.22
CA GLY A 113 1.00 -12.22 -8.34
C GLY A 113 -0.39 -11.56 -8.19
N TRP A 114 -0.72 -11.03 -7.02
CA TRP A 114 -2.09 -10.58 -6.69
C TRP A 114 -2.10 -9.35 -5.80
N VAL A 115 -3.17 -8.57 -5.94
CA VAL A 115 -3.48 -7.39 -5.13
C VAL A 115 -4.94 -7.40 -4.71
N VAL A 116 -5.23 -6.84 -3.54
CA VAL A 116 -6.59 -6.45 -3.17
C VAL A 116 -6.91 -5.08 -3.75
N VAL A 117 -8.04 -4.97 -4.43
CA VAL A 117 -8.57 -3.71 -4.99
C VAL A 117 -9.94 -3.41 -4.42
N GLU A 118 -10.22 -2.12 -4.27
CA GLU A 118 -11.54 -1.61 -3.92
C GLU A 118 -12.37 -1.45 -5.19
N GLU A 119 -13.60 -1.96 -5.17
CA GLU A 119 -14.59 -1.81 -6.24
C GLU A 119 -15.94 -1.40 -5.64
N GLY A 120 -16.30 -0.14 -5.85
CA GLY A 120 -17.45 0.46 -5.18
C GLY A 120 -17.26 0.40 -3.66
N ASN A 121 -18.19 -0.27 -2.97
CA ASN A 121 -18.15 -0.46 -1.52
C ASN A 121 -17.62 -1.84 -1.11
N THR A 122 -16.94 -2.55 -2.02
CA THR A 122 -16.46 -3.92 -1.80
C THR A 122 -14.98 -4.05 -2.11
N TYR A 123 -14.37 -5.14 -1.64
CA TYR A 123 -12.99 -5.48 -1.95
C TYR A 123 -12.95 -6.79 -2.70
N ARG A 124 -12.08 -6.87 -3.71
CA ARG A 124 -11.82 -8.13 -4.40
C ARG A 124 -10.34 -8.33 -4.69
N LEU A 125 -9.98 -9.58 -4.89
CA LEU A 125 -8.65 -9.95 -5.33
C LEU A 125 -8.54 -9.76 -6.85
N ARG A 126 -7.43 -9.20 -7.31
CA ARG A 126 -7.10 -9.00 -8.73
C ARG A 126 -5.68 -9.46 -8.99
N LYS A 127 -5.47 -10.16 -10.10
CA LYS A 127 -4.13 -10.55 -10.53
C LYS A 127 -3.34 -9.29 -10.93
N LEU A 128 -2.07 -9.22 -10.54
CA LEU A 128 -1.13 -8.22 -11.05
C LEU A 128 -0.83 -8.57 -12.52
N THR A 129 -1.66 -8.08 -13.44
CA THR A 129 -1.41 -8.22 -14.88
C THR A 129 -0.61 -7.03 -15.35
N LYS A 130 0.69 -7.23 -15.53
CA LYS A 130 1.47 -6.46 -16.50
C LYS A 130 1.75 -7.46 -17.62
N ASP A 131 1.05 -7.32 -18.74
CA ASP A 131 1.08 -8.33 -19.81
C ASP A 131 2.53 -8.66 -20.21
N GLY A 132 2.91 -9.93 -20.07
CA GLY A 132 4.21 -10.47 -20.50
C GLY A 132 5.35 -10.47 -19.48
N ASP A 133 5.24 -9.77 -18.36
CA ASP A 133 6.30 -9.75 -17.33
C ASP A 133 6.07 -10.86 -16.27
N ALA A 134 7.15 -11.51 -15.84
CA ALA A 134 7.12 -12.44 -14.70
C ALA A 134 6.67 -11.70 -13.43
N ASN A 135 6.05 -12.43 -12.48
CA ASN A 135 5.70 -11.86 -11.19
C ASN A 135 6.95 -11.25 -10.52
N VAL A 136 6.76 -10.13 -9.81
CA VAL A 136 7.84 -9.59 -8.99
C VAL A 136 8.14 -10.58 -7.86
N VAL A 137 9.41 -10.94 -7.69
CA VAL A 137 9.86 -11.86 -6.64
C VAL A 137 10.57 -11.06 -5.55
N ILE A 138 10.22 -11.31 -4.29
CA ILE A 138 10.85 -10.70 -3.12
C ILE A 138 11.57 -11.79 -2.36
N TYR A 139 12.87 -11.62 -2.18
CA TYR A 139 13.68 -12.48 -1.31
C TYR A 139 13.57 -11.98 0.13
N VAL A 140 13.35 -12.91 1.06
CA VAL A 140 13.20 -12.62 2.49
C VAL A 140 14.03 -13.59 3.32
N ASP A 141 14.46 -13.11 4.49
CA ASP A 141 15.22 -13.93 5.42
C ASP A 141 14.39 -15.09 6.00
N GLN A 142 15.10 -16.11 6.50
CA GLN A 142 14.48 -17.26 7.15
C GLN A 142 13.62 -16.86 8.37
N SER A 143 13.96 -15.75 9.03
CA SER A 143 13.16 -15.20 10.14
C SER A 143 11.75 -14.80 9.68
N VAL A 144 11.62 -14.14 8.53
CA VAL A 144 10.32 -13.78 7.92
C VAL A 144 9.59 -15.04 7.46
N MET A 145 10.31 -16.01 6.87
CA MET A 145 9.70 -17.28 6.48
C MET A 145 9.14 -18.06 7.67
N ASN A 146 9.79 -18.00 8.84
CA ASN A 146 9.30 -18.66 10.04
C ASN A 146 8.04 -17.99 10.60
N VAL A 147 7.83 -16.70 10.35
CA VAL A 147 6.60 -15.98 10.73
C VAL A 147 5.41 -16.39 9.86
N LEU A 148 5.65 -16.81 8.62
CA LEU A 148 4.62 -17.20 7.66
C LEU A 148 4.18 -18.67 7.75
N LYS A 149 4.93 -19.51 8.48
CA LYS A 149 4.65 -20.93 8.70
C LYS A 149 3.67 -21.14 9.85
#